data_AF-A0A2V8XAU7-F1
#
_entry.id   AF-A0A2V8XAU7-F1
#
_cell.length_a   1.000
_cell.length_b   1.000
_cell.length_c   1.000
_cell.angle_alpha   90.00
_cell.angle_beta   90.00
_cell.angle_gamma   90.00
#
_symmetry.space_group_name_H-M   'P 1'
#
loop_
_entity.id
_entity.type
_entity.pdbx_description
1 polymer ?
#
loop_
_entity_poly.entity_id
_entity_poly.type
_entity_poly.pdbx_seq_one_letter_code
_entity_poly.pdbx_strand_id
1 'polypeptide(L)'
;MSDRKYRQRGYQDRSDESTRQKPAEKPARKDDTFGPRPLQMPGTRTVSRCSQCGTLLQALADPAGKCPKCGFELHSCKQCTYFDPSSRFECSQPISERIPRKDARNDCTFYAMRVMVEKETSTPGAKVQDARQAFDNLFKK
;
A
#
# COMPACT_ATOMS: atom_id res chain seq x y z
N MET A 1 -2.71 -83.42 -11.84
CA MET A 1 -2.32 -82.80 -10.56
C MET A 1 -2.68 -81.31 -10.59
N SER A 2 -3.61 -80.94 -9.70
CA SER A 2 -3.95 -79.59 -9.21
C SER A 2 -4.37 -78.51 -10.21
N ASP A 3 -5.67 -78.49 -10.49
CA ASP A 3 -6.46 -77.30 -10.79
C ASP A 3 -6.34 -76.30 -9.61
N ARG A 4 -5.74 -75.12 -9.82
CA ARG A 4 -5.64 -74.06 -8.79
C ARG A 4 -6.43 -72.83 -9.23
N LYS A 5 -7.67 -72.77 -8.76
CA LYS A 5 -8.71 -71.75 -8.96
C LYS A 5 -8.42 -70.37 -8.33
N TYR A 6 -7.18 -70.02 -8.03
CA TYR A 6 -6.86 -68.73 -7.43
C TYR A 6 -5.46 -68.24 -7.82
N ARG A 7 -5.40 -67.37 -8.82
CA ARG A 7 -4.21 -66.60 -9.15
C ARG A 7 -4.39 -65.21 -8.52
N GLN A 8 -3.67 -64.95 -7.42
CA GLN A 8 -3.66 -63.65 -6.76
C GLN A 8 -3.02 -62.64 -7.71
N ARG A 9 -3.73 -61.55 -8.06
CA ARG A 9 -3.09 -60.38 -8.69
C ARG A 9 -2.17 -59.74 -7.67
N GLY A 10 -0.87 -59.78 -7.95
CA GLY A 10 0.15 -59.22 -7.07
C GLY A 10 0.20 -57.71 -7.21
N TYR A 11 0.65 -57.03 -6.17
CA TYR A 11 0.85 -55.57 -6.12
C TYR A 11 1.84 -55.01 -7.17
N GLN A 12 2.45 -55.89 -7.97
CA GLN A 12 3.39 -55.56 -9.03
C GLN A 12 2.76 -55.53 -10.44
N ASP A 13 1.48 -55.93 -10.59
CA ASP A 13 0.76 -55.96 -11.89
C ASP A 13 0.19 -54.58 -12.31
N ARG A 14 0.71 -53.48 -11.79
CA ARG A 14 0.35 -52.11 -12.20
C ARG A 14 1.52 -51.39 -12.85
N SER A 15 1.93 -51.88 -14.01
CA SER A 15 2.68 -51.08 -14.98
C SER A 15 1.70 -50.62 -16.06
N ASP A 16 0.88 -49.62 -15.74
CA ASP A 16 0.21 -48.82 -16.77
C ASP A 16 0.15 -47.36 -16.31
N GLU A 17 0.99 -46.59 -16.97
CA GLU A 17 1.15 -45.15 -16.88
C GLU A 17 -0.11 -44.45 -17.40
N SER A 18 -1.16 -44.34 -16.58
CA SER A 18 -2.24 -43.38 -16.85
C SER A 18 -1.96 -42.10 -16.07
N THR A 19 -1.59 -41.06 -16.82
CA THR A 19 -1.35 -39.69 -16.38
C THR A 19 -2.58 -39.13 -15.65
N ARG A 20 -2.68 -39.38 -14.33
CA ARG A 20 -3.71 -38.80 -13.49
C ARG A 20 -3.39 -37.32 -13.27
N GLN A 21 -3.89 -36.48 -14.17
CA GLN A 21 -3.84 -35.02 -14.00
C GLN A 21 -4.50 -34.67 -12.66
N LYS A 22 -3.71 -34.17 -11.71
CA LYS A 22 -4.21 -33.64 -10.44
C LYS A 22 -5.05 -32.39 -10.75
N PRO A 23 -6.30 -32.28 -10.24
CA PRO A 23 -7.03 -31.03 -10.33
C PRO A 23 -6.24 -29.94 -9.60
N ALA A 24 -6.08 -28.77 -10.23
CA ALA A 24 -5.39 -27.63 -9.64
C ALA A 24 -5.99 -27.30 -8.26
N GLU A 25 -5.14 -27.22 -7.24
CA GLU A 25 -5.51 -26.78 -5.90
C GLU A 25 -6.16 -25.40 -5.99
N LYS A 26 -7.47 -25.33 -5.76
CA LYS A 26 -8.12 -24.06 -5.44
C LYS A 26 -7.65 -23.67 -4.03
N PRO A 27 -7.29 -22.40 -3.77
CA PRO A 27 -6.88 -21.99 -2.44
C PRO A 27 -8.00 -22.31 -1.45
N ALA A 28 -7.67 -23.05 -0.39
CA ALA A 28 -8.60 -23.43 0.65
C ALA A 28 -9.31 -22.17 1.18
N ARG A 29 -10.65 -22.17 1.17
CA ARG A 29 -11.43 -21.16 1.88
C ARG A 29 -11.08 -21.32 3.34
N LYS A 30 -10.46 -20.30 3.94
CA LYS A 30 -10.15 -20.30 5.38
C LYS A 30 -11.48 -20.42 6.11
N ASP A 31 -11.70 -21.58 6.70
CA ASP A 31 -12.89 -21.92 7.44
C ASP A 31 -12.78 -21.21 8.80
N ASP A 32 -13.45 -20.06 8.95
CA ASP A 32 -13.42 -19.19 10.14
C ASP A 32 -14.15 -19.81 11.35
N THR A 33 -14.16 -21.14 11.47
CA THR A 33 -15.00 -21.88 12.41
C THR A 33 -14.41 -21.89 13.83
N PHE A 34 -13.14 -21.56 14.03
CA PHE A 34 -12.55 -21.37 15.37
C PHE A 34 -11.49 -20.25 15.40
N GLY A 35 -11.85 -19.08 15.93
CA GLY A 35 -10.93 -17.96 16.21
C GLY A 35 -11.62 -16.59 16.25
N PRO A 36 -11.00 -15.55 16.85
CA PRO A 36 -11.49 -14.18 16.71
C PRO A 36 -11.42 -13.76 15.23
N ARG A 37 -12.52 -13.20 14.71
CA ARG A 37 -12.60 -12.74 13.31
C ARG A 37 -11.40 -11.83 12.99
N PRO A 38 -10.65 -12.10 11.90
CA PRO A 38 -9.55 -11.22 11.52
C PRO A 38 -10.09 -9.83 11.21
N LEU A 39 -9.62 -8.82 11.95
CA LEU A 39 -9.95 -7.42 11.68
C LEU A 39 -9.32 -7.04 10.33
N GLN A 40 -10.15 -6.58 9.39
CA GLN A 40 -9.67 -6.03 8.14
C GLN A 40 -9.01 -4.66 8.44
N MET A 41 -7.70 -4.67 8.56
CA MET A 41 -6.91 -3.44 8.75
C MET A 41 -6.98 -2.62 7.45
N PRO A 42 -7.30 -1.31 7.51
CA PRO A 42 -7.24 -0.45 6.33
C PRO A 42 -5.80 -0.40 5.78
N GLY A 43 -5.67 -0.30 4.46
CA GLY A 43 -4.38 -0.11 3.80
C GLY A 43 -3.66 1.13 4.32
N THR A 44 -2.35 1.22 4.14
CA THR A 44 -1.58 2.42 4.43
C THR A 44 -0.98 2.96 3.14
N ARG A 45 -1.09 4.27 2.93
CA ARG A 45 -0.46 4.97 1.79
C ARG A 45 0.49 6.04 2.28
N THR A 46 1.63 6.14 1.62
CA THR A 46 2.57 7.25 1.80
C THR A 46 2.11 8.43 0.95
N VAL A 47 1.94 9.59 1.58
CA VAL A 47 1.57 10.83 0.90
C VAL A 47 2.48 11.97 1.31
N SER A 48 2.85 12.82 0.35
CA SER A 48 3.43 14.12 0.62
C SER A 48 2.41 15.21 0.31
N ARG A 49 2.48 16.32 1.04
CA ARG A 49 1.57 17.47 0.89
C ARG A 49 2.40 18.74 0.79
N CYS A 50 1.98 19.67 -0.08
CA CYS A 50 2.62 20.98 -0.15
C CYS A 50 2.37 21.78 1.15
N SER A 51 3.43 22.33 1.76
CA SER A 51 3.34 23.13 2.97
C SER A 51 2.56 24.44 2.81
N GLN A 52 2.46 24.96 1.57
CA GLN A 52 1.79 26.24 1.30
C GLN A 52 0.29 26.07 1.00
N CYS A 53 -0.09 25.10 0.17
CA CYS A 53 -1.48 24.95 -0.30
C CYS A 53 -2.15 23.63 0.10
N GLY A 54 -1.43 22.72 0.76
CA GLY A 54 -1.95 21.46 1.27
C GLY A 54 -2.28 20.40 0.21
N THR A 55 -2.00 20.66 -1.08
CA THR A 55 -2.27 19.69 -2.15
C THR A 55 -1.46 18.43 -1.96
N LEU A 56 -2.12 17.29 -2.21
CA LEU A 56 -1.47 15.99 -2.28
C LEU A 56 -0.51 15.95 -3.48
N LEU A 57 0.74 15.62 -3.19
CA LEU A 57 1.84 15.46 -4.11
C LEU A 57 1.98 13.96 -4.39
N GLN A 58 1.02 13.40 -5.11
CA GLN A 58 0.92 11.96 -5.29
C GLN A 58 2.05 11.47 -6.18
N ALA A 59 3.01 10.74 -5.58
CA ALA A 59 4.17 10.16 -6.24
C ALA A 59 4.94 11.14 -7.16
N LEU A 60 5.41 12.28 -6.61
CA LEU A 60 6.40 13.06 -7.36
C LEU A 60 7.67 12.23 -7.54
N ALA A 61 8.04 12.00 -8.80
CA ALA A 61 9.33 11.41 -9.18
C ALA A 61 10.49 12.30 -8.71
N ASP A 62 10.30 13.62 -8.74
CA ASP A 62 11.31 14.60 -8.33
C ASP A 62 10.89 15.39 -7.08
N PRO A 63 11.53 15.15 -5.91
CA PRO A 63 11.25 15.92 -4.71
C PRO A 63 11.72 17.39 -4.81
N ALA A 64 12.48 17.74 -5.85
CA ALA A 64 13.02 19.07 -6.09
C ALA A 64 12.18 19.98 -7.01
N GLY A 65 11.00 19.52 -7.44
CA GLY A 65 10.14 20.25 -8.37
C GLY A 65 9.36 21.43 -7.75
N LYS A 66 8.42 21.98 -8.53
CA LYS A 66 7.44 22.97 -8.08
C LYS A 66 6.08 22.30 -7.85
N CYS A 67 5.30 22.83 -6.93
CA CYS A 67 3.93 22.38 -6.70
C CYS A 67 3.05 22.68 -7.93
N PRO A 68 2.26 21.71 -8.43
CA PRO A 68 1.44 21.89 -9.62
C PRO A 68 0.27 22.88 -9.43
N LYS A 69 -0.14 23.18 -8.19
CA LYS A 69 -1.27 24.07 -7.91
C LYS A 69 -0.84 25.51 -7.61
N CYS A 70 0.14 25.70 -6.73
CA CYS A 70 0.55 27.03 -6.27
C CYS A 70 1.93 27.47 -6.75
N GLY A 71 2.67 26.62 -7.47
CA GLY A 71 4.02 26.93 -7.94
C GLY A 71 5.09 26.98 -6.85
N PHE A 72 4.75 26.64 -5.61
CA PHE A 72 5.69 26.64 -4.48
C PHE A 72 6.85 25.65 -4.70
N GLU A 73 8.06 26.06 -4.34
CA GLU A 73 9.25 25.23 -4.52
C GLU A 73 9.29 24.14 -3.45
N LEU A 74 9.24 22.88 -3.91
CA LEU A 74 9.19 21.74 -3.02
C LEU A 74 10.51 21.53 -2.30
N HIS A 75 11.65 21.88 -2.93
CA HIS A 75 12.97 21.88 -2.29
C HIS A 75 13.17 23.08 -1.36
N SER A 76 12.37 23.19 -0.33
CA SER A 76 12.42 24.27 0.66
C SER A 76 12.50 23.72 2.08
N CYS A 77 13.04 24.50 3.03
CA CYS A 77 13.15 24.05 4.41
C CYS A 77 11.77 23.70 5.00
N LYS A 78 10.72 24.46 4.66
CA LYS A 78 9.35 24.20 5.11
C LYS A 78 8.80 22.83 4.68
N GLN A 79 9.29 22.28 3.58
CA GLN A 79 8.86 20.99 3.04
C GLN A 79 9.76 19.82 3.48
N CYS A 80 10.82 20.09 4.25
CA CYS A 80 11.80 19.12 4.70
C CYS A 80 11.31 18.33 5.93
N THR A 81 11.68 17.05 6.04
CA THR A 81 11.45 16.21 7.24
C THR A 81 12.22 16.68 8.46
N TYR A 82 13.41 17.26 8.25
CA TYR A 82 14.35 17.65 9.30
C TYR A 82 14.16 19.08 9.80
N PHE A 83 13.14 19.78 9.32
CA PHE A 83 12.85 21.15 9.75
C PHE A 83 12.31 21.13 11.18
N ASP A 84 13.09 21.69 12.10
CA ASP A 84 12.74 21.80 13.52
C ASP A 84 13.02 23.23 14.00
N PRO A 85 11.98 24.06 14.24
CA PRO A 85 12.16 25.45 14.62
C PRO A 85 12.86 25.65 15.98
N SER A 86 12.92 24.61 16.82
CA SER A 86 13.54 24.68 18.16
C SER A 86 15.05 24.42 18.12
N SER A 87 15.57 23.90 17.01
CA SER A 87 16.97 23.50 16.85
C SER A 87 17.86 24.62 16.32
N ARG A 88 19.18 24.48 16.48
CA ARG A 88 20.16 25.40 15.90
C ARG A 88 19.96 25.47 14.38
N PHE A 89 19.84 26.69 13.85
CA PHE A 89 19.58 26.96 12.43
C PHE A 89 18.23 26.44 11.88
N GLU A 90 17.32 26.03 12.78
CA GLU A 90 15.99 25.50 12.46
C GLU A 90 16.03 24.15 11.71
N CYS A 91 17.09 23.37 11.90
CA CYS A 91 17.30 22.06 11.29
C CYS A 91 17.88 21.06 12.30
N SER A 92 17.35 19.83 12.33
CA SER A 92 17.89 18.76 13.18
C SER A 92 19.18 18.13 12.65
N GLN A 93 19.56 18.42 11.40
CA GLN A 93 20.80 17.96 10.78
C GLN A 93 21.94 18.97 10.97
N PRO A 94 23.21 18.52 11.02
CA PRO A 94 24.37 19.39 11.17
C PRO A 94 24.64 20.18 9.88
N ILE A 95 23.93 21.29 9.69
CA ILE A 95 24.15 22.23 8.57
C ILE A 95 25.25 23.24 8.91
N SER A 96 26.10 23.55 7.93
CA SER A 96 27.21 24.50 8.07
C SER A 96 26.71 25.95 8.23
N GLU A 97 25.70 26.33 7.44
CA GLU A 97 25.18 27.69 7.37
C GLU A 97 23.65 27.74 7.50
N ARG A 98 23.15 28.84 8.07
CA ARG A 98 21.72 29.08 8.21
C ARG A 98 21.12 29.53 6.88
N ILE A 99 20.15 28.79 6.38
CA ILE A 99 19.33 29.21 5.23
C ILE A 99 18.38 30.34 5.68
N PRO A 100 18.47 31.57 5.13
CA PRO A 100 17.66 32.71 5.59
C PRO A 100 16.22 32.68 5.07
N ARG A 101 16.02 32.21 3.84
CA ARG A 101 14.69 32.07 3.21
C ARG A 101 14.25 30.61 3.28
N LYS A 102 13.33 30.29 4.20
CA LYS A 102 12.83 28.92 4.40
C LYS A 102 11.76 28.49 3.38
N ASP A 103 11.26 29.46 2.63
CA ASP A 103 10.12 29.34 1.71
C ASP A 103 10.56 29.26 0.25
N ALA A 104 11.84 29.54 -0.01
CA ALA A 104 12.44 29.49 -1.33
C ALA A 104 13.22 28.19 -1.50
N ARG A 105 13.52 27.87 -2.76
CA ARG A 105 14.42 26.77 -3.13
C ARG A 105 15.77 26.98 -2.47
N ASN A 106 16.23 25.91 -1.86
CA ASN A 106 17.59 25.80 -1.35
C ASN A 106 18.29 24.61 -2.01
N ASP A 107 19.61 24.63 -1.96
CA ASP A 107 20.45 23.53 -2.47
C ASP A 107 21.03 22.71 -1.31
N CYS A 108 20.26 22.57 -0.22
CA CYS A 108 20.69 21.78 0.94
C CYS A 108 20.83 20.30 0.56
N THR A 109 21.99 19.72 0.83
CA THR A 109 22.31 18.31 0.52
C THR A 109 21.59 17.32 1.43
N PHE A 110 21.23 17.74 2.65
CA PHE A 110 20.49 16.93 3.62
C PHE A 110 18.96 17.01 3.43
N TYR A 111 18.50 17.63 2.34
CA TYR A 111 17.07 17.78 2.10
C TYR A 111 16.40 16.41 1.88
N ALA A 112 15.33 16.17 2.62
CA ALA A 112 14.42 15.05 2.39
C ALA A 112 12.98 15.55 2.50
N MET A 113 12.16 15.24 1.48
CA MET A 113 10.77 15.68 1.46
C MET A 113 9.96 15.02 2.58
N ARG A 114 9.12 15.81 3.27
CA ARG A 114 8.21 15.29 4.29
C ARG A 114 7.16 14.35 3.69
N VAL A 115 7.22 13.08 4.12
CA VAL A 115 6.26 12.04 3.79
C VAL A 115 5.47 11.67 5.04
N MET A 116 4.16 11.57 4.91
CA MET A 116 3.25 11.13 5.97
C MET A 116 2.58 9.82 5.54
N VAL A 117 2.37 8.91 6.49
CA VAL A 117 1.64 7.67 6.25
C VAL A 117 0.19 7.90 6.65
N GLU A 118 -0.72 7.87 5.68
CA GLU A 118 -2.16 7.96 5.89
C GLU A 118 -2.78 6.55 5.83
N LYS A 119 -3.75 6.28 6.71
CA LYS A 119 -4.59 5.08 6.61
C LYS A 119 -5.61 5.29 5.49
N GLU A 120 -5.68 4.36 4.57
CA GLU A 120 -6.67 4.28 3.52
C GLU A 120 -8.02 3.88 4.13
N THR A 121 -8.83 4.86 4.52
CA THR A 121 -10.21 4.64 4.96
C THR A 121 -11.17 4.38 3.81
N SER A 122 -10.71 4.50 2.56
CA SER A 122 -11.47 4.14 1.36
C SER A 122 -11.41 2.63 1.14
N THR A 123 -12.55 1.97 1.22
CA THR A 123 -12.69 0.58 0.77
C THR A 123 -12.41 0.51 -0.74
N PRO A 124 -11.41 -0.28 -1.19
CA PRO A 124 -11.16 -0.42 -2.62
C PRO A 124 -12.37 -1.09 -3.27
N GLY A 125 -13.06 -0.36 -4.15
CA GLY A 125 -14.24 -0.86 -4.87
C GLY A 125 -15.59 -0.36 -4.37
N ALA A 126 -15.67 0.43 -3.30
CA ALA A 126 -16.89 1.19 -3.03
C ALA A 126 -16.99 2.30 -4.07
N LYS A 127 -17.79 2.06 -5.12
CA LYS A 127 -18.33 3.16 -5.93
C LYS A 127 -18.91 4.16 -4.93
N VAL A 128 -18.47 5.42 -4.98
CA VAL A 128 -19.17 6.50 -4.29
C VAL A 128 -20.55 6.57 -4.94
N GLN A 129 -21.48 5.75 -4.45
CA GLN A 129 -22.87 5.83 -4.88
C GLN A 129 -23.35 7.18 -4.40
N ASP A 130 -24.01 7.90 -5.31
CA ASP A 130 -24.64 9.16 -4.98
C ASP A 130 -25.51 8.93 -3.73
N ALA A 131 -25.38 9.76 -2.71
CA ALA A 131 -25.99 9.51 -1.40
C ALA A 131 -27.51 9.29 -1.51
N ARG A 132 -28.12 9.89 -2.53
CA ARG A 132 -29.52 9.69 -2.92
C ARG A 132 -29.81 8.27 -3.42
N GLN A 133 -29.00 7.73 -4.33
CA GLN A 133 -29.15 6.35 -4.81
C GLN A 133 -28.96 5.33 -3.68
N ALA A 134 -28.00 5.55 -2.78
CA ALA A 134 -27.82 4.67 -1.62
C ALA A 134 -29.05 4.68 -0.70
N PHE A 135 -29.71 5.83 -0.55
CA PHE A 135 -30.95 5.97 0.20
C PHE A 135 -32.12 5.28 -0.51
N ASP A 136 -32.32 5.52 -1.80
CA ASP A 136 -33.41 4.93 -2.57
C ASP A 136 -33.31 3.39 -2.62
N ASN A 137 -32.09 2.84 -2.69
CA ASN A 137 -31.84 1.41 -2.63
C ASN A 137 -32.26 0.74 -1.30
N LEU A 138 -32.25 1.48 -0.18
CA LEU A 138 -32.76 0.98 1.11
C LEU A 138 -34.29 0.82 1.09
N PHE A 139 -34.97 1.70 0.35
CA PHE A 139 -36.43 1.71 0.26
C PHE A 139 -36.98 1.05 -1.01
N LYS A 140 -36.10 0.55 -1.89
CA LYS A 140 -36.44 -0.18 -3.14
C LYS A 140 -37.51 0.55 -3.96
N LYS A 141 -37.33 1.85 -4.20
CA LYS A 141 -38.13 2.63 -5.15
C LYS A 141 -37.35 2.93 -6.41
#